data_AF-A0A1C5DEQ8-F1
#
_entry.id   AF-A0A1C5DEQ8-F1
#
_cell.length_a   1.000
_cell.length_b   1.000
_cell.length_c   1.000
_cell.angle_alpha   90.00
_cell.angle_beta   90.00
_cell.angle_gamma   90.00
#
_symmetry.space_group_name_H-M   'P 1'
#
loop_
_entity.id
_entity.type
_entity.pdbx_description
1 polymer ?
#
loop_
_entity_poly.entity_id
_entity_poly.type
_entity_poly.pdbx_seq_one_letter_code
_entity_poly.pdbx_strand_id
1 'polypeptide(L)'
;MPGDEVQRLGELLGRVVELIDTRPSGYNPADVGPPLVRAGTNFDDAWKDGRVQVKRNSKDLKEGCDAIVKAFAEFDTKMGSSLKEGGSQGGGGDATPAGGGPRPSS
;
A
#
# COMPACT_ATOMS: atom_id res chain seq x y z
N MET A 1 -5.49 1.04 11.09
CA MET A 1 -5.93 -0.19 10.38
C MET A 1 -4.70 -0.85 9.79
N PRO A 2 -4.62 -2.18 9.66
CA PRO A 2 -3.42 -2.88 9.17
C PRO A 2 -2.89 -2.41 7.80
N GLY A 3 -3.67 -1.63 7.02
CA GLY A 3 -3.23 -0.98 5.78
C GLY A 3 -2.51 0.36 5.96
N ASP A 4 -2.68 1.07 7.09
CA ASP A 4 -2.18 2.43 7.29
C ASP A 4 -0.64 2.44 7.44
N GLU A 5 -0.08 1.47 8.15
CA GLU A 5 1.38 1.35 8.31
C GLU A 5 2.06 0.97 6.98
N VAL A 6 1.42 0.11 6.18
CA VAL A 6 1.92 -0.30 4.86
C VAL A 6 1.85 0.86 3.87
N GLN A 7 0.77 1.64 3.91
CA GLN A 7 0.63 2.85 3.11
C GLN A 7 1.70 3.88 3.48
N ARG A 8 1.92 4.13 4.78
CA ARG A 8 2.97 5.03 5.26
C ARG A 8 4.36 4.56 4.85
N LEU A 9 4.62 3.25 4.84
CA LEU A 9 5.88 2.70 4.34
C LEU A 9 6.05 2.97 2.84
N GLY A 10 5.02 2.75 2.03
CA GLY A 10 5.03 3.05 0.59
C GLY A 10 5.34 4.53 0.30
N GLU A 11 4.77 5.45 1.07
CA GLU A 11 5.05 6.89 0.97
C GLU A 11 6.50 7.23 1.34
N LEU A 12 7.05 6.61 2.39
CA LEU A 12 8.44 6.81 2.79
C LEU A 12 9.41 6.30 1.73
N LEU A 13 9.14 5.13 1.14
CA LEU A 13 9.91 4.58 0.02
C LEU A 13 9.84 5.48 -1.21
N GLY A 14 8.68 6.10 -1.48
CA GLY A 14 8.53 7.14 -2.50
C GLY A 14 9.47 8.31 -2.27
N ARG A 15 9.51 8.85 -1.04
CA ARG A 15 10.43 9.94 -0.67
C ARG A 15 11.90 9.57 -0.82
N VAL A 16 12.29 8.32 -0.50
CA VAL A 16 13.66 7.84 -0.74
C VAL A 16 14.00 7.89 -2.24
N VAL A 17 13.10 7.44 -3.11
CA VAL A 17 13.29 7.47 -4.58
C VAL A 17 13.43 8.90 -5.10
N GLU A 18 12.71 9.86 -4.53
CA GLU A 18 12.79 11.28 -4.91
C GLU A 18 14.09 11.95 -4.44
N LEU A 19 14.57 11.60 -3.25
CA LEU A 19 15.72 12.26 -2.61
C LEU A 19 17.07 11.61 -2.94
N ILE A 20 17.08 10.38 -3.44
CA ILE A 20 18.33 9.66 -3.73
C ILE A 20 19.14 10.25 -4.89
N ASP A 21 18.49 11.03 -5.75
CA ASP A 21 19.15 11.74 -6.84
C ASP A 21 19.86 12.99 -6.28
N THR A 22 20.93 12.78 -5.51
CA THR A 22 21.80 13.85 -5.01
C THR A 22 22.67 14.41 -6.13
N ARG A 23 22.78 15.74 -6.21
CA ARG A 23 23.72 16.40 -7.13
C ARG A 23 25.14 16.25 -6.61
N PRO A 24 26.15 16.23 -7.49
CA PRO A 24 27.55 16.36 -7.07
C PRO A 24 27.71 17.62 -6.21
N SER A 25 28.54 17.56 -5.17
CA SER A 25 28.72 18.66 -4.21
C SER A 25 29.35 19.92 -4.82
N GLY A 26 29.81 19.87 -6.08
CA GLY A 26 30.27 21.03 -6.84
C GLY A 26 31.55 21.66 -6.29
N TYR A 27 32.30 20.94 -5.46
CA TYR A 27 33.54 21.43 -4.88
C TYR A 27 34.63 21.63 -5.95
N ASN A 28 35.51 22.60 -5.71
CA ASN A 28 36.69 22.80 -6.55
C ASN A 28 37.82 21.88 -6.07
N PRO A 29 38.38 21.02 -6.94
CA PRO A 29 39.50 20.13 -6.59
C PRO A 29 40.71 20.85 -5.99
N ALA A 30 40.94 22.11 -6.37
CA ALA A 30 42.04 22.93 -5.86
C ALA A 30 41.89 23.27 -4.36
N ASP A 31 40.66 23.30 -3.83
CA ASP A 31 40.38 23.77 -2.48
C ASP A 31 40.55 22.66 -1.42
N VAL A 32 40.48 21.39 -1.83
CA VAL A 32 40.49 20.22 -0.93
C VAL A 32 41.75 19.37 -1.06
N GLY A 33 42.52 19.56 -2.14
CA GLY A 33 43.77 18.85 -2.39
C GLY A 33 43.61 17.39 -2.86
N PRO A 34 44.69 16.77 -3.39
CA PRO A 34 44.62 15.50 -4.11
C PRO A 34 43.99 14.31 -3.36
N PRO A 35 44.21 14.10 -2.05
CA PRO A 35 43.63 12.97 -1.33
C PRO A 35 42.10 13.04 -1.26
N LEU A 36 41.54 14.23 -1.00
CA LEU A 36 40.09 14.42 -0.90
C LEU A 36 39.43 14.36 -2.28
N VAL A 37 40.09 14.84 -3.33
CA VAL A 37 39.61 14.68 -4.71
C VAL A 37 39.45 13.20 -5.06
N ARG A 38 40.46 12.37 -4.81
CA ARG A 38 40.37 10.92 -5.08
C ARG A 38 39.27 10.25 -4.28
N ALA A 39 39.15 10.58 -2.99
CA ALA A 39 38.10 10.03 -2.15
C ALA A 39 36.70 10.43 -2.64
N GLY A 40 36.52 11.68 -3.06
CA GLY A 40 35.28 12.19 -3.65
C GLY A 40 34.92 11.46 -4.94
N THR A 41 35.87 11.33 -5.88
CA THR A 41 35.63 10.60 -7.14
C THR A 41 35.27 9.13 -6.89
N ASN A 42 36.02 8.44 -6.02
CA ASN A 42 35.72 7.05 -5.68
C ASN A 42 34.32 6.90 -5.05
N PHE A 43 33.92 7.85 -4.19
CA PHE A 43 32.59 7.88 -3.62
C PHE A 43 31.53 8.12 -4.70
N ASP A 44 31.70 9.11 -5.58
CA ASP A 44 30.74 9.43 -6.62
C ASP A 44 30.52 8.24 -7.58
N ASP A 45 31.60 7.53 -7.95
CA ASP A 45 31.54 6.34 -8.78
C ASP A 45 30.77 5.20 -8.08
N ALA A 46 31.13 4.88 -6.83
CA ALA A 46 30.45 3.85 -6.05
C ALA A 46 28.98 4.22 -5.75
N TRP A 47 28.72 5.50 -5.47
CA TRP A 47 27.39 6.02 -5.20
C TRP A 47 26.50 5.94 -6.43
N LYS A 48 27.02 6.22 -7.62
CA LYS A 48 26.27 6.12 -8.88
C LYS A 48 25.69 4.72 -9.07
N ASP A 49 26.47 3.68 -8.81
CA ASP A 49 26.02 2.30 -8.92
C ASP A 49 25.07 1.90 -7.78
N GLY A 50 25.43 2.25 -6.53
CA GLY A 50 24.60 1.97 -5.35
C GLY A 50 23.22 2.65 -5.42
N ARG A 51 23.18 3.90 -5.89
CA ARG A 51 21.97 4.69 -6.14
C ARG A 51 20.99 3.96 -7.05
N VAL A 52 21.47 3.37 -8.14
CA VAL A 52 20.59 2.64 -9.09
C VAL A 52 19.94 1.45 -8.40
N GLN A 53 20.71 0.69 -7.62
CA GLN A 53 20.20 -0.47 -6.89
C GLN A 53 19.18 -0.06 -5.81
N VAL A 54 19.50 0.95 -5.00
CA VAL A 54 18.59 1.44 -3.96
C VAL A 54 17.31 2.00 -4.57
N LYS A 55 17.40 2.72 -5.69
CA LYS A 55 16.23 3.25 -6.41
C LYS A 55 15.34 2.12 -6.93
N ARG A 56 15.92 1.08 -7.52
CA ARG A 56 15.18 -0.11 -7.98
C ARG A 56 14.49 -0.81 -6.82
N ASN A 57 15.23 -1.18 -5.77
CA ASN A 57 14.70 -1.93 -4.64
C ASN A 57 13.60 -1.14 -3.91
N SER A 58 13.77 0.18 -3.76
CA SER A 58 12.76 1.05 -3.13
C SER A 58 11.49 1.13 -3.97
N LYS A 59 11.61 1.14 -5.30
CA LYS A 59 10.47 1.10 -6.21
C LYS A 59 9.72 -0.24 -6.12
N ASP A 60 10.43 -1.36 -6.17
CA ASP A 60 9.84 -2.70 -6.07
C ASP A 60 9.10 -2.88 -4.74
N LEU A 61 9.69 -2.40 -3.63
CA LEU A 61 9.05 -2.44 -2.31
C LEU A 61 7.81 -1.53 -2.23
N LYS A 62 7.84 -0.35 -2.85
CA LYS A 62 6.69 0.55 -2.92
C LYS A 62 5.54 -0.12 -3.69
N GLU A 63 5.82 -0.72 -4.84
CA GLU A 63 4.83 -1.46 -5.63
C GLU A 63 4.24 -2.63 -4.82
N GLY A 64 5.06 -3.32 -4.02
CA GLY A 64 4.59 -4.33 -3.08
C GLY A 64 3.66 -3.78 -2.00
N CYS A 65 3.97 -2.61 -1.43
CA CYS A 65 3.09 -1.94 -0.46
C CYS A 65 1.74 -1.58 -1.10
N ASP A 66 1.75 -1.01 -2.31
CA ASP A 66 0.55 -0.65 -3.05
C ASP A 66 -0.32 -1.89 -3.35
N ALA A 67 0.30 -3.01 -3.71
CA ALA A 67 -0.39 -4.28 -3.95
C ALA A 67 -1.06 -4.83 -2.68
N ILE A 68 -0.38 -4.75 -1.53
CA ILE A 68 -0.93 -5.19 -0.24
C ILE A 68 -2.13 -4.33 0.16
N VAL A 69 -2.01 -3.00 0.06
CA VAL A 69 -3.11 -2.06 0.34
C VAL A 69 -4.32 -2.35 -0.54
N LYS A 70 -4.08 -2.58 -1.84
CA LYS A 70 -5.14 -2.95 -2.79
C LYS A 70 -5.81 -4.27 -2.41
N ALA A 71 -5.04 -5.29 -2.02
CA ALA A 71 -5.59 -6.59 -1.61
C ALA A 71 -6.48 -6.46 -0.37
N PHE A 72 -6.11 -5.64 0.61
CA PHE A 72 -6.97 -5.36 1.77
C PHE A 72 -8.27 -4.65 1.37
N ALA A 73 -8.21 -3.63 0.52
CA ALA A 73 -9.40 -2.94 0.04
C ALA A 73 -10.37 -3.86 -0.74
N GLU A 74 -9.82 -4.75 -1.58
CA GLU A 74 -10.60 -5.76 -2.30
C GLU A 74 -11.25 -6.76 -1.33
N PHE A 75 -10.51 -7.22 -0.32
CA PHE A 75 -11.02 -8.11 0.71
C PHE A 75 -12.19 -7.48 1.49
N ASP A 76 -12.02 -6.24 1.96
CA ASP A 76 -13.06 -5.51 2.69
C ASP A 76 -14.32 -5.30 1.85
N THR A 77 -14.15 -4.97 0.56
CA THR A 77 -15.28 -4.83 -0.38
C THR A 77 -16.04 -6.14 -0.53
N LYS A 78 -15.31 -7.26 -0.64
CA LYS A 78 -15.90 -8.59 -0.84
C LYS A 78 -16.65 -9.07 0.40
N MET A 79 -16.04 -8.90 1.58
CA MET A 79 -16.68 -9.21 2.87
C MET A 79 -17.92 -8.34 3.12
N GLY A 80 -17.84 -7.03 2.87
CA GLY A 80 -18.98 -6.12 2.99
C GLY A 80 -20.13 -6.47 2.05
N SER A 81 -19.81 -6.90 0.83
CA SER A 81 -20.81 -7.37 -0.14
C SER A 81 -21.49 -8.66 0.31
N SER A 82 -20.73 -9.65 0.79
CA SER A 82 -21.28 -10.92 1.31
C SER A 82 -22.16 -10.75 2.56
N LEU A 83 -21.82 -9.81 3.44
CA LEU A 83 -22.65 -9.45 4.59
C LEU A 83 -23.99 -8.80 4.18
N LYS A 84 -23.98 -7.97 3.13
CA LYS A 84 -25.19 -7.31 2.61
C LYS A 84 -26.12 -8.29 1.90
N GLU A 85 -25.57 -9.30 1.24
CA GLU A 85 -26.32 -10.34 0.54
C GLU A 85 -26.93 -11.37 1.52
N GLY A 86 -26.20 -11.76 2.57
CA GLY A 86 -26.71 -12.65 3.63
C GLY A 86 -27.74 -12.00 4.58
N GLY A 87 -27.70 -10.67 4.75
CA GLY A 87 -28.65 -9.92 5.59
C GLY A 87 -30.02 -9.70 4.96
N SER A 88 -30.17 -9.89 3.64
CA SER A 88 -31.44 -9.65 2.93
C SER A 88 -32.31 -10.90 2.77
N GLN A 89 -31.85 -12.07 3.23
CA GLN A 89 -32.54 -13.36 3.09
C GLN A 89 -32.96 -13.96 4.45
N GLY A 90 -33.42 -13.11 5.38
CA GLY A 90 -33.82 -13.53 6.73
C GLY A 90 -35.17 -12.99 7.23
N GLY A 91 -35.96 -12.29 6.40
CA GLY A 91 -37.20 -11.62 6.83
C GLY A 91 -38.39 -11.96 5.95
N GLY A 92 -38.88 -13.20 5.99
CA GLY A 92 -40.06 -13.60 5.23
C GLY A 92 -40.47 -15.05 5.43
N GLY A 93 -40.31 -15.56 6.66
CA GLY A 93 -40.72 -16.91 7.03
C GLY A 93 -41.95 -16.88 7.92
N ASP A 94 -43.10 -17.07 7.29
CA ASP A 94 -44.26 -17.84 7.75
C ASP A 94 -44.82 -17.54 9.17
N ALA A 95 -46.00 -16.91 9.20
CA ALA A 95 -46.84 -16.89 10.38
C ALA A 95 -48.27 -17.31 9.99
N THR A 96 -48.47 -18.62 9.85
CA THR A 96 -49.77 -19.23 10.13
C THR A 96 -49.62 -20.07 11.39
N PRO A 97 -50.40 -19.77 12.45
CA PRO A 97 -51.22 -20.88 12.97
C PRO A 97 -52.62 -20.47 13.47
N ALA A 98 -53.57 -21.32 13.09
CA ALA A 98 -54.73 -21.84 13.85
C ALA A 98 -55.64 -20.90 14.68
N GLY A 99 -56.95 -20.92 14.35
CA GLY A 99 -58.00 -20.94 15.38
C GLY A 99 -59.36 -20.30 15.03
N GLY A 100 -60.42 -21.13 14.96
CA GLY A 100 -61.80 -20.74 15.31
C GLY A 100 -62.84 -20.67 14.17
N GLY A 101 -63.85 -21.56 14.20
CA GLY A 101 -65.05 -21.55 13.30
C GLY A 101 -66.02 -20.38 13.58
N PRO A 102 -67.26 -20.33 13.04
CA PRO A 102 -68.18 -21.44 12.74
C PRO A 102 -68.88 -21.40 11.34
N ARG A 103 -69.48 -22.54 10.93
CA ARG A 103 -70.50 -22.63 9.85
C ARG A 103 -71.80 -21.94 10.29
N PRO A 104 -72.57 -21.30 9.37
CA PRO A 104 -73.86 -21.88 8.94
C PRO A 104 -74.17 -21.62 7.43
N SER A 105 -74.76 -22.60 6.72
CA SER A 105 -76.19 -22.70 6.28
C SER A 105 -76.52 -21.80 5.07
N SER A 106 -77.17 -22.22 3.99
CA SER A 106 -77.93 -23.41 3.60
C SER A 106 -77.85 -23.60 2.09
#